data_AF-A0A0S4LKI5-F1
#
_entry.id   AF-A0A0S4LKI5-F1
#
_cell.length_a   1.000
_cell.length_b   1.000
_cell.length_c   1.000
_cell.angle_alpha   90.00
_cell.angle_beta   90.00
_cell.angle_gamma   90.00
#
_symmetry.space_group_name_H-M   'P 1'
#
loop_
_entity.id
_entity.type
_entity.pdbx_description
1 polymer ?
#
loop_
_entity_poly.entity_id
_entity_poly.type
_entity_poly.pdbx_seq_one_letter_code
_entity_poly.pdbx_strand_id
1 'polypeptide(L)'
;MKSQLRTTHGVLLGLAVGGLFLPGCVAQQSDLKKTEKDFKQTSAKQTQEITTLREYEIPQLRGELEKALHLTKDLQARQEDLKFRSAQAEQQTKKLEQLAAKLETDGSTRYLWMQKSFETQDAKVSARLDDLAKAMEALKKEVIDVVQRTNEGLAKRVDAKLDGHQKELTDHQNRMEQVSQKFTQFNQALTGFREALTGLNDRVGEGEHVSKNLAAKLEVDSKTTATHAEDVNRSVVSITKALETVGKKVTARLDEQDSRIDALIKTVEQVSHKPVSLQQATKSSQHSSVGPNETMLEGGDASKVSGGQDTSGGTTTITPPQESPKSDPVQVTADPPDRVRYERLLALFRDGDLEGARQGFTGFLDEFPNSNLAPNARFWLGESYFGEKDFQKAIDAYDKVEVDYPSSAKVPSAILKKGYAYLAMKDKKRASSAFKQVVTLYPKSVEAGKASDKLVQIKEGR
;
A
#
# COMPACT_ATOMS: atom_id res chain seq x y z
N MET A 1 64.79 5.93 -95.20
CA MET A 1 65.46 6.10 -96.51
C MET A 1 66.40 4.92 -96.74
N LYS A 2 66.27 4.23 -97.89
CA LYS A 2 67.34 3.47 -98.56
C LYS A 2 67.06 3.54 -100.06
N SER A 3 68.07 3.77 -100.89
CA SER A 3 67.96 3.80 -102.35
C SER A 3 69.29 3.40 -102.98
N GLN A 4 69.19 2.80 -104.17
CA GLN A 4 70.25 2.32 -105.06
C GLN A 4 71.21 1.23 -104.50
N LEU A 5 71.59 0.13 -105.16
CA LEU A 5 71.50 -0.39 -106.56
C LEU A 5 72.75 -0.12 -107.45
N ARG A 6 73.49 -1.21 -107.76
CA ARG A 6 74.62 -1.32 -108.73
C ARG A 6 75.87 -0.50 -108.34
N THR A 7 77.08 -0.73 -108.86
CA THR A 7 77.53 -1.27 -110.17
C THR A 7 78.86 -2.06 -110.05
N THR A 8 79.20 -2.87 -111.07
CA THR A 8 80.40 -3.72 -111.16
C THR A 8 81.44 -3.21 -112.17
N HIS A 9 82.73 -3.16 -111.78
CA HIS A 9 83.94 -3.13 -112.62
C HIS A 9 85.11 -3.75 -111.82
N GLY A 10 86.20 -4.30 -112.39
CA GLY A 10 86.49 -4.58 -113.80
C GLY A 10 87.97 -4.46 -114.20
N VAL A 11 88.81 -5.48 -113.92
CA VAL A 11 90.22 -5.64 -114.38
C VAL A 11 90.52 -7.16 -114.51
N LEU A 12 91.17 -7.79 -115.52
CA LEU A 12 91.87 -7.41 -116.77
C LEU A 12 93.44 -7.42 -116.72
N LEU A 13 94.05 -8.62 -116.86
CA LEU A 13 95.40 -8.92 -117.40
C LEU A 13 95.53 -10.46 -117.60
N GLY A 14 96.27 -11.06 -118.55
CA GLY A 14 96.89 -10.55 -119.77
C GLY A 14 98.17 -11.33 -120.18
N LEU A 15 98.21 -11.92 -121.39
CA LEU A 15 99.41 -12.43 -122.13
C LEU A 15 100.16 -13.66 -121.52
N ALA A 16 100.98 -14.47 -122.25
CA ALA A 16 101.07 -14.77 -123.70
C ALA A 16 101.96 -16.01 -124.02
N VAL A 17 101.59 -16.73 -125.10
CA VAL A 17 102.42 -17.30 -126.20
C VAL A 17 103.67 -18.18 -125.94
N GLY A 18 103.76 -19.31 -126.68
CA GLY A 18 105.00 -20.03 -127.03
C GLY A 18 105.25 -21.35 -126.25
N GLY A 19 105.55 -22.50 -126.85
CA GLY A 19 105.47 -22.91 -128.27
C GLY A 19 106.81 -23.20 -128.97
N LEU A 20 107.45 -24.35 -128.71
CA LEU A 20 108.47 -24.94 -129.61
C LEU A 20 108.73 -26.45 -129.34
N PHE A 21 108.61 -27.24 -130.40
CA PHE A 21 109.32 -28.48 -130.79
C PHE A 21 109.56 -29.70 -129.85
N LEU A 22 109.35 -30.86 -130.50
CA LEU A 22 109.80 -32.25 -130.23
C LEU A 22 111.34 -32.41 -130.23
N PRO A 23 111.93 -33.61 -129.94
CA PRO A 23 111.34 -34.87 -129.44
C PRO A 23 112.05 -35.49 -128.21
N GLY A 24 111.30 -36.10 -127.28
CA GLY A 24 111.82 -36.92 -126.19
C GLY A 24 111.21 -38.34 -126.17
N CYS A 25 111.84 -39.30 -126.84
CA CYS A 25 111.23 -40.61 -127.08
C CYS A 25 111.18 -41.53 -125.83
N VAL A 26 110.21 -42.45 -125.85
CA VAL A 26 110.04 -43.64 -124.97
C VAL A 26 109.70 -43.39 -123.48
N ALA A 27 110.22 -42.35 -122.82
CA ALA A 27 109.91 -42.14 -121.39
C ALA A 27 108.46 -41.67 -121.11
N GLN A 28 107.90 -40.82 -121.98
CA GLN A 28 106.67 -40.08 -121.69
C GLN A 28 105.36 -40.90 -121.69
N GLN A 29 105.33 -42.09 -122.30
CA GLN A 29 104.05 -42.79 -122.55
C GLN A 29 103.53 -43.58 -121.32
N SER A 30 104.41 -44.01 -120.43
CA SER A 30 104.05 -44.57 -119.11
C SER A 30 103.52 -43.48 -118.18
N ASP A 31 104.18 -42.32 -118.14
CA ASP A 31 103.77 -41.20 -117.30
C ASP A 31 102.48 -40.54 -117.79
N LEU A 32 102.22 -40.51 -119.11
CA LEU A 32 100.91 -40.08 -119.61
C LEU A 32 99.78 -41.01 -119.13
N LYS A 33 99.97 -42.34 -119.19
CA LYS A 33 98.96 -43.31 -118.70
C LYS A 33 98.80 -43.28 -117.18
N LYS A 34 99.88 -43.02 -116.45
CA LYS A 34 99.85 -42.86 -114.99
C LYS A 34 99.10 -41.58 -114.61
N THR A 35 99.46 -40.43 -115.20
CA THR A 35 98.76 -39.17 -114.95
C THR A 35 97.31 -39.19 -115.45
N GLU A 36 96.98 -39.88 -116.54
CA GLU A 36 95.59 -40.11 -116.97
C GLU A 36 94.81 -40.94 -115.94
N LYS A 37 95.42 -42.00 -115.38
CA LYS A 37 94.78 -42.82 -114.34
C LYS A 37 94.62 -42.03 -113.03
N ASP A 38 95.66 -41.33 -112.60
CA ASP A 38 95.63 -40.51 -111.38
C ASP A 38 94.64 -39.35 -111.52
N PHE A 39 94.54 -38.74 -112.71
CA PHE A 39 93.52 -37.74 -113.04
C PHE A 39 92.12 -38.33 -113.06
N LYS A 40 91.90 -39.50 -113.66
CA LYS A 40 90.60 -40.21 -113.63
C LYS A 40 90.19 -40.61 -112.21
N GLN A 41 91.13 -41.06 -111.38
CA GLN A 41 90.89 -41.40 -109.98
C GLN A 41 90.59 -40.14 -109.15
N THR A 42 91.30 -39.03 -109.39
CA THR A 42 91.05 -37.74 -108.73
C THR A 42 89.71 -37.15 -109.16
N SER A 43 89.38 -37.18 -110.45
CA SER A 43 88.10 -36.74 -111.01
C SER A 43 86.94 -37.58 -110.48
N ALA A 44 87.07 -38.91 -110.44
CA ALA A 44 86.06 -39.79 -109.86
C ALA A 44 85.86 -39.52 -108.36
N LYS A 45 86.95 -39.32 -107.60
CA LYS A 45 86.88 -38.93 -106.18
C LYS A 45 86.19 -37.58 -106.01
N GLN A 46 86.56 -36.56 -106.78
CA GLN A 46 85.93 -35.25 -106.76
C GLN A 46 84.44 -35.34 -107.14
N THR A 47 84.06 -36.16 -108.12
CA THR A 47 82.65 -36.40 -108.46
C THR A 47 81.91 -37.08 -107.32
N GLN A 48 82.52 -38.06 -106.64
CA GLN A 48 81.92 -38.70 -105.47
C GLN A 48 81.76 -37.70 -104.29
N GLU A 49 82.76 -36.87 -104.01
CA GLU A 49 82.69 -35.81 -103.00
C GLU A 49 81.61 -34.77 -103.34
N ILE A 50 81.54 -34.32 -104.61
CA ILE A 50 80.48 -33.42 -105.11
C ILE A 50 79.09 -34.06 -104.98
N THR A 51 78.94 -35.36 -105.28
CA THR A 51 77.66 -36.07 -105.09
C THR A 51 77.28 -36.16 -103.62
N THR A 52 78.20 -36.52 -102.72
CA THR A 52 77.95 -36.56 -101.27
C THR A 52 77.54 -35.19 -100.73
N LEU A 53 78.25 -34.13 -101.12
CA LEU A 53 77.92 -32.75 -100.77
C LEU A 53 76.52 -32.36 -101.28
N ARG A 54 76.19 -32.71 -102.52
CA ARG A 54 74.94 -32.36 -103.21
C ARG A 54 73.71 -33.11 -102.69
N GLU A 55 73.87 -34.39 -102.37
CA GLU A 55 72.75 -35.30 -102.07
C GLU A 55 72.56 -35.55 -100.57
N TYR A 56 73.57 -35.30 -99.74
CA TYR A 56 73.51 -35.50 -98.29
C TYR A 56 73.75 -34.20 -97.49
N GLU A 57 74.94 -33.59 -97.60
CA GLU A 57 75.32 -32.48 -96.71
C GLU A 57 74.52 -31.20 -96.95
N ILE A 58 74.37 -30.75 -98.21
CA ILE A 58 73.58 -29.56 -98.53
C ILE A 58 72.09 -29.72 -98.14
N PRO A 59 71.42 -30.86 -98.40
CA PRO A 59 70.08 -31.14 -97.86
C PRO A 59 70.01 -31.16 -96.33
N GLN A 60 71.00 -31.75 -95.63
CA GLN A 60 71.02 -31.76 -94.17
C GLN A 60 71.16 -30.34 -93.59
N LEU A 61 72.16 -29.59 -94.04
CA LEU A 61 72.40 -28.20 -93.61
C LEU A 61 71.20 -27.30 -93.90
N ARG A 62 70.52 -27.52 -95.04
CA ARG A 62 69.26 -26.85 -95.34
C ARG A 62 68.15 -27.21 -94.35
N GLY A 63 67.98 -28.49 -94.02
CA GLY A 63 66.99 -28.94 -93.03
C GLY A 63 67.27 -28.42 -91.61
N GLU A 64 68.54 -28.25 -91.24
CA GLU A 64 68.96 -27.64 -89.97
C GLU A 64 68.71 -26.12 -89.97
N LEU A 65 68.98 -25.43 -91.09
CA LEU A 65 68.65 -24.01 -91.27
C LEU A 65 67.14 -23.74 -91.22
N GLU A 66 66.32 -24.59 -91.87
CA GLU A 66 64.86 -24.50 -91.82
C GLU A 66 64.31 -24.73 -90.40
N LYS A 67 64.89 -25.66 -89.63
CA LYS A 67 64.58 -25.84 -88.19
C LYS A 67 64.98 -24.61 -87.35
N ALA A 68 66.17 -24.05 -87.57
CA ALA A 68 66.65 -22.87 -86.84
C ALA A 68 65.78 -21.62 -87.14
N LEU A 69 65.33 -21.48 -88.39
CA LEU A 69 64.42 -20.42 -88.81
C LEU A 69 63.03 -20.57 -88.15
N HIS A 70 62.51 -21.80 -88.04
CA HIS A 70 61.29 -22.08 -87.27
C HIS A 70 61.45 -21.75 -85.78
N LEU A 71 62.54 -22.22 -85.14
CA LEU A 71 62.81 -21.93 -83.73
C LEU A 71 62.92 -20.42 -83.47
N THR A 72 63.51 -19.67 -84.40
CA THR A 72 63.57 -18.19 -84.33
C THR A 72 62.19 -17.55 -84.38
N LYS A 73 61.29 -18.02 -85.26
CA LYS A 73 59.89 -17.54 -85.32
C LYS A 73 59.12 -17.87 -84.05
N ASP A 74 59.30 -19.07 -83.50
CA ASP A 74 58.62 -19.50 -82.27
C ASP A 74 59.10 -18.67 -81.06
N LEU A 75 60.40 -18.32 -81.00
CA LEU A 75 60.92 -17.41 -79.99
C LEU A 75 60.37 -15.99 -80.15
N GLN A 76 60.23 -15.47 -81.38
CA GLN A 76 59.60 -14.18 -81.63
C GLN A 76 58.11 -14.19 -81.21
N ALA A 77 57.35 -15.23 -81.56
CA ALA A 77 55.96 -15.38 -81.14
C ALA A 77 55.81 -15.43 -79.61
N ARG A 78 56.70 -16.16 -78.92
CA ARG A 78 56.77 -16.18 -77.44
C ARG A 78 57.17 -14.83 -76.86
N GLN A 79 58.04 -14.07 -77.52
CA GLN A 79 58.42 -12.73 -77.07
C GLN A 79 57.25 -11.74 -77.16
N GLU A 80 56.42 -11.82 -78.22
CA GLU A 80 55.20 -11.01 -78.30
C GLU A 80 54.10 -11.46 -77.31
N ASP A 81 53.92 -12.77 -77.05
CA ASP A 81 53.06 -13.26 -75.95
C ASP A 81 53.50 -12.70 -74.59
N LEU A 82 54.80 -12.75 -74.29
CA LEU A 82 55.36 -12.23 -73.04
C LEU A 82 55.16 -10.71 -72.91
N LYS A 83 55.32 -9.93 -73.98
CA LYS A 83 55.01 -8.49 -73.99
C LYS A 83 53.52 -8.20 -73.79
N PHE A 84 52.65 -8.96 -74.44
CA PHE A 84 51.21 -8.80 -74.27
C PHE A 84 50.79 -9.10 -72.83
N ARG A 85 51.33 -10.18 -72.25
CA ARG A 85 51.07 -10.58 -70.86
C ARG A 85 51.70 -9.64 -69.84
N SER A 86 52.87 -9.04 -70.10
CA SER A 86 53.43 -8.01 -69.21
C SER A 86 52.59 -6.73 -69.25
N ALA A 87 52.16 -6.28 -70.43
CA ALA A 87 51.25 -5.13 -70.56
C ALA A 87 49.88 -5.39 -69.90
N GLN A 88 49.36 -6.62 -70.00
CA GLN A 88 48.14 -7.03 -69.29
C GLN A 88 48.35 -7.02 -67.77
N ALA A 89 49.49 -7.51 -67.28
CA ALA A 89 49.84 -7.50 -65.85
C ALA A 89 49.95 -6.05 -65.32
N GLU A 90 50.65 -5.16 -66.02
CA GLU A 90 50.70 -3.73 -65.69
C GLU A 90 49.30 -3.10 -65.61
N GLN A 91 48.39 -3.45 -66.52
CA GLN A 91 47.02 -2.95 -66.50
C GLN A 91 46.24 -3.46 -65.28
N GLN A 92 46.52 -4.66 -64.79
CA GLN A 92 45.95 -5.16 -63.53
C GLN A 92 46.57 -4.46 -62.31
N THR A 93 47.89 -4.26 -62.27
CA THR A 93 48.56 -3.50 -61.20
C THR A 93 47.98 -2.08 -61.07
N LYS A 94 47.85 -1.35 -62.19
CA LYS A 94 47.25 0.00 -62.22
C LYS A 94 45.79 0.03 -61.74
N LYS A 95 45.01 -1.05 -61.95
CA LYS A 95 43.65 -1.19 -61.38
C LYS A 95 43.70 -1.45 -59.87
N LEU A 96 44.62 -2.29 -59.39
CA LEU A 96 44.79 -2.58 -57.96
C LEU A 96 45.25 -1.34 -57.19
N GLU A 97 46.18 -0.54 -57.73
CA GLU A 97 46.59 0.76 -57.19
C GLU A 97 45.40 1.73 -57.06
N GLN A 98 44.58 1.85 -58.11
CA GLN A 98 43.37 2.69 -58.09
C GLN A 98 42.32 2.20 -57.09
N LEU A 99 42.21 0.89 -56.85
CA LEU A 99 41.30 0.33 -55.85
C LEU A 99 41.84 0.51 -54.43
N ALA A 100 43.15 0.36 -54.22
CA ALA A 100 43.81 0.62 -52.94
C ALA A 100 43.65 2.09 -52.51
N ALA A 101 43.96 3.03 -53.41
CA ALA A 101 43.79 4.47 -53.15
C ALA A 101 42.33 4.84 -52.81
N LYS A 102 41.35 4.26 -53.52
CA LYS A 102 39.92 4.46 -53.20
C LYS A 102 39.53 3.86 -51.84
N LEU A 103 40.04 2.67 -51.51
CA LEU A 103 39.78 2.03 -50.22
C LEU A 103 40.36 2.86 -49.06
N GLU A 104 41.54 3.45 -49.26
CA GLU A 104 42.18 4.36 -48.31
C GLU A 104 41.38 5.66 -48.13
N THR A 105 40.95 6.33 -49.21
CA THR A 105 40.12 7.54 -49.12
C THR A 105 38.76 7.27 -48.49
N ASP A 106 38.09 6.18 -48.86
CA ASP A 106 36.79 5.80 -48.31
C ASP A 106 36.91 5.33 -46.85
N GLY A 107 38.04 4.70 -46.49
CA GLY A 107 38.36 4.28 -45.13
C GLY A 107 38.59 5.48 -44.22
N SER A 108 39.49 6.39 -44.63
CA SER A 108 39.78 7.65 -43.92
C SER A 108 38.53 8.53 -43.76
N THR A 109 37.73 8.67 -44.83
CA THR A 109 36.48 9.46 -44.79
C THR A 109 35.45 8.84 -43.85
N ARG A 110 35.29 7.51 -43.85
CA ARG A 110 34.40 6.81 -42.91
C ARG A 110 34.89 6.90 -41.47
N TYR A 111 36.20 6.81 -41.24
CA TYR A 111 36.80 6.98 -39.92
C TYR A 111 36.55 8.40 -39.37
N LEU A 112 36.86 9.44 -40.14
CA LEU A 112 36.65 10.85 -39.75
C LEU A 112 35.17 11.17 -39.52
N TRP A 113 34.26 10.66 -40.36
CA TRP A 113 32.82 10.80 -40.15
C TRP A 113 32.35 10.11 -38.86
N MET A 114 32.85 8.89 -38.60
CA MET A 114 32.49 8.11 -37.41
C MET A 114 33.04 8.74 -36.12
N GLN A 115 34.30 9.19 -36.13
CA GLN A 115 34.90 9.95 -35.02
C GLN A 115 34.06 11.20 -34.72
N LYS A 116 33.78 12.04 -35.72
CA LYS A 116 32.98 13.26 -35.54
C LYS A 116 31.55 12.96 -35.08
N SER A 117 30.98 11.83 -35.49
CA SER A 117 29.68 11.35 -35.01
C SER A 117 29.73 10.99 -33.52
N PHE A 118 30.77 10.27 -33.06
CA PHE A 118 30.98 9.97 -31.65
C PHE A 118 31.24 11.22 -30.81
N GLU A 119 32.11 12.14 -31.25
CA GLU A 119 32.33 13.45 -30.59
C GLU A 119 31.00 14.24 -30.45
N THR A 120 30.17 14.21 -31.50
CA THR A 120 28.84 14.85 -31.50
C THR A 120 27.83 14.13 -30.59
N GLN A 121 27.97 12.82 -30.35
CA GLN A 121 27.15 12.08 -29.40
C GLN A 121 27.61 12.32 -27.96
N ASP A 122 28.91 12.28 -27.70
CA ASP A 122 29.51 12.50 -26.39
C ASP A 122 29.17 13.90 -25.84
N ALA A 123 29.34 14.95 -26.67
CA ALA A 123 28.91 16.31 -26.32
C ALA A 123 27.41 16.42 -25.97
N LYS A 124 26.54 15.62 -26.63
CA LYS A 124 25.10 15.56 -26.33
C LYS A 124 24.76 14.75 -25.08
N VAL A 125 25.59 13.75 -24.73
CA VAL A 125 25.47 13.00 -23.48
C VAL A 125 25.93 13.88 -22.32
N SER A 126 27.09 14.54 -22.45
CA SER A 126 27.63 15.49 -21.48
C SER A 126 26.64 16.62 -21.15
N ALA A 127 26.13 17.33 -22.16
CA ALA A 127 25.12 18.38 -21.94
C ALA A 127 23.83 17.87 -21.26
N ARG A 128 23.42 16.62 -21.53
CA ARG A 128 22.28 15.99 -20.85
C ARG A 128 22.57 15.61 -19.40
N LEU A 129 23.81 15.26 -19.07
CA LEU A 129 24.24 15.01 -17.69
C LEU A 129 24.29 16.33 -16.89
N ASP A 130 24.78 17.42 -17.50
CA ASP A 130 24.73 18.76 -16.90
C ASP A 130 23.29 19.22 -16.61
N ASP A 131 22.38 19.06 -17.58
CA ASP A 131 20.98 19.44 -17.40
C ASP A 131 20.26 18.54 -16.37
N LEU A 132 20.60 17.24 -16.31
CA LEU A 132 20.12 16.34 -15.27
C LEU A 132 20.66 16.73 -13.88
N ALA A 133 21.93 17.13 -13.78
CA ALA A 133 22.52 17.60 -12.52
C ALA A 133 21.85 18.88 -12.01
N LYS A 134 21.61 19.86 -12.90
CA LYS A 134 20.83 21.07 -12.58
C LYS A 134 19.41 20.74 -12.11
N ALA A 135 18.74 19.79 -12.79
CA ALA A 135 17.40 19.35 -12.41
C ALA A 135 17.37 18.63 -11.05
N MET A 136 18.37 17.80 -10.74
CA MET A 136 18.47 17.14 -9.42
C MET A 136 18.72 18.14 -8.29
N GLU A 137 19.59 19.15 -8.48
CA GLU A 137 19.84 20.16 -7.44
C GLU A 137 18.63 21.09 -7.25
N ALA A 138 17.88 21.41 -8.33
CA ALA A 138 16.62 22.12 -8.25
C ALA A 138 15.54 21.33 -7.49
N LEU A 139 15.37 20.03 -7.81
CA LEU A 139 14.44 19.14 -7.12
C LEU A 139 14.80 18.97 -5.63
N LYS A 140 16.09 18.81 -5.32
CA LYS A 140 16.61 18.76 -3.95
C LYS A 140 16.26 20.03 -3.17
N LYS A 141 16.39 21.21 -3.78
CA LYS A 141 15.95 22.47 -3.16
C LYS A 141 14.44 22.48 -2.93
N GLU A 142 13.64 22.11 -3.93
CA GLU A 142 12.17 22.08 -3.79
C GLU A 142 11.72 21.12 -2.68
N VAL A 143 12.34 19.94 -2.56
CA VAL A 143 12.10 18.99 -1.46
C VAL A 143 12.46 19.59 -0.11
N ILE A 144 13.59 20.30 0.02
CA ILE A 144 13.95 21.01 1.27
C ILE A 144 12.91 22.09 1.60
N ASP A 145 12.54 22.93 0.63
CA ASP A 145 11.55 23.99 0.81
C ASP A 145 10.16 23.42 1.21
N VAL A 146 9.78 22.26 0.65
CA VAL A 146 8.52 21.56 1.01
C VAL A 146 8.61 20.96 2.41
N VAL A 147 9.67 20.22 2.74
CA VAL A 147 9.87 19.62 4.08
C VAL A 147 9.88 20.69 5.16
N GLN A 148 10.57 21.81 4.94
CA GLN A 148 10.59 22.92 5.88
C GLN A 148 9.20 23.53 6.08
N ARG A 149 8.47 23.85 5.00
CA ARG A 149 7.08 24.35 5.09
C ARG A 149 6.14 23.36 5.78
N THR A 150 6.31 22.05 5.55
CA THR A 150 5.51 21.01 6.21
C THR A 150 5.83 20.91 7.70
N ASN A 151 7.10 20.98 8.09
CA ASN A 151 7.52 20.95 9.49
C ASN A 151 7.09 22.21 10.24
N GLU A 152 7.27 23.41 9.69
CA GLU A 152 6.77 24.67 10.27
C GLU A 152 5.24 24.67 10.41
N GLY A 153 4.53 24.16 9.40
CA GLY A 153 3.08 24.00 9.43
C GLY A 153 2.61 22.91 10.41
N LEU A 154 3.42 21.89 10.68
CA LEU A 154 3.14 20.88 11.70
C LEU A 154 3.37 21.44 13.10
N ALA A 155 4.51 22.10 13.36
CA ALA A 155 4.82 22.76 14.63
C ALA A 155 3.68 23.70 15.05
N LYS A 156 3.32 24.67 14.20
CA LYS A 156 2.21 25.60 14.46
C LYS A 156 0.86 24.94 14.78
N ARG A 157 0.61 23.71 14.28
CA ARG A 157 -0.61 22.92 14.61
C ARG A 157 -0.47 22.09 15.88
N VAL A 158 0.74 21.70 16.27
CA VAL A 158 1.04 21.09 17.57
C VAL A 158 0.95 22.16 18.66
N ASP A 159 1.59 23.30 18.47
CA ASP A 159 1.58 24.45 19.39
C ASP A 159 0.14 24.91 19.66
N ALA A 160 -0.65 25.18 18.61
CA ALA A 160 -2.05 25.59 18.75
C ALA A 160 -2.97 24.53 19.40
N LYS A 161 -2.61 23.24 19.31
CA LYS A 161 -3.30 22.16 20.05
C LYS A 161 -2.85 22.10 21.52
N LEU A 162 -1.57 22.34 21.78
CA LEU A 162 -1.01 22.38 23.13
C LEU A 162 -1.64 23.53 23.92
N ASP A 163 -1.69 24.73 23.34
CA ASP A 163 -2.37 25.91 23.90
C ASP A 163 -3.87 25.64 24.13
N GLY A 164 -4.52 24.96 23.17
CA GLY A 164 -5.92 24.52 23.29
C GLY A 164 -6.14 23.63 24.52
N HIS A 165 -5.38 22.54 24.64
CA HIS A 165 -5.48 21.62 25.77
C HIS A 165 -5.03 22.26 27.10
N GLN A 166 -4.05 23.17 27.09
CA GLN A 166 -3.64 23.92 28.29
C GLN A 166 -4.76 24.84 28.78
N LYS A 167 -5.52 25.45 27.86
CA LYS A 167 -6.71 26.22 28.18
C LYS A 167 -7.85 25.34 28.70
N GLU A 168 -8.14 24.21 28.03
CA GLU A 168 -9.14 23.24 28.50
C GLU A 168 -8.81 22.73 29.91
N LEU A 169 -7.54 22.40 30.18
CA LEU A 169 -7.07 21.97 31.49
C LEU A 169 -7.28 23.05 32.57
N THR A 170 -6.99 24.30 32.24
CA THR A 170 -7.27 25.46 33.11
C THR A 170 -8.77 25.61 33.39
N ASP A 171 -9.62 25.52 32.36
CA ASP A 171 -11.09 25.58 32.51
C ASP A 171 -11.62 24.38 33.32
N HIS A 172 -11.01 23.21 33.22
CA HIS A 172 -11.33 22.04 34.04
C HIS A 172 -10.88 22.22 35.50
N GLN A 173 -9.71 22.81 35.77
CA GLN A 173 -9.27 23.16 37.13
C GLN A 173 -10.25 24.16 37.77
N ASN A 174 -10.59 25.24 37.07
CA ASN A 174 -11.58 26.23 37.51
C ASN A 174 -12.94 25.59 37.83
N ARG A 175 -13.39 24.62 37.02
CA ARG A 175 -14.62 23.84 37.28
C ARG A 175 -14.51 22.94 38.51
N MET A 176 -13.38 22.26 38.71
CA MET A 176 -13.16 21.45 39.94
C MET A 176 -13.19 22.33 41.19
N GLU A 177 -12.58 23.52 41.13
CA GLU A 177 -12.59 24.45 42.27
C GLU A 177 -14.01 24.96 42.57
N GLN A 178 -14.80 25.32 41.56
CA GLN A 178 -16.23 25.65 41.75
C GLN A 178 -17.05 24.49 42.33
N VAL A 179 -16.76 23.24 41.94
CA VAL A 179 -17.40 22.05 42.51
C VAL A 179 -16.99 21.85 43.96
N SER A 180 -15.71 22.04 44.30
CA SER A 180 -15.19 21.98 45.67
C SER A 180 -15.81 23.05 46.58
N GLN A 181 -15.94 24.29 46.08
CA GLN A 181 -16.63 25.37 46.77
C GLN A 181 -18.11 25.05 47.02
N LYS A 182 -18.83 24.52 46.01
CA LYS A 182 -20.22 24.06 46.17
C LYS A 182 -20.37 22.89 47.15
N PHE A 183 -19.43 21.94 47.14
CA PHE A 183 -19.41 20.84 48.10
C PHE A 183 -19.15 21.33 49.54
N THR A 184 -18.30 22.34 49.70
CA THR A 184 -18.06 23.01 50.99
C THR A 184 -19.31 23.71 51.50
N GLN A 185 -20.00 24.48 50.65
CA GLN A 185 -21.28 25.12 50.96
C GLN A 185 -22.37 24.09 51.32
N PHE A 186 -22.44 22.97 50.58
CA PHE A 186 -23.37 21.88 50.86
C PHE A 186 -23.11 21.21 52.21
N ASN A 187 -21.84 20.95 52.55
CA ASN A 187 -21.48 20.40 53.86
C ASN A 187 -21.80 21.38 55.01
N GLN A 188 -21.58 22.69 54.82
CA GLN A 188 -22.02 23.71 55.77
C GLN A 188 -23.54 23.72 55.95
N ALA A 189 -24.31 23.59 54.86
CA ALA A 189 -25.77 23.49 54.91
C ALA A 189 -26.25 22.19 55.59
N LEU A 190 -25.56 21.06 55.40
CA LEU A 190 -25.83 19.81 56.14
C LEU A 190 -25.56 19.95 57.64
N THR A 191 -24.49 20.64 58.03
CA THR A 191 -24.20 20.94 59.45
C THR A 191 -25.30 21.81 60.06
N GLY A 192 -25.66 22.92 59.42
CA GLY A 192 -26.76 23.78 59.89
C GLY A 192 -28.13 23.07 59.91
N PHE A 193 -28.39 22.16 58.97
CA PHE A 193 -29.59 21.31 59.00
C PHE A 193 -29.55 20.30 60.16
N ARG A 194 -28.40 19.70 60.47
CA ARG A 194 -28.22 18.83 61.64
C ARG A 194 -28.44 19.60 62.94
N GLU A 195 -27.90 20.82 63.06
CA GLU A 195 -28.13 21.71 64.19
C GLU A 195 -29.62 22.07 64.34
N ALA A 196 -30.30 22.39 63.23
CA ALA A 196 -31.73 22.65 63.22
C ALA A 196 -32.58 21.43 63.62
N LEU A 197 -32.20 20.21 63.20
CA LEU A 197 -32.84 18.97 63.66
C LEU A 197 -32.63 18.72 65.15
N THR A 198 -31.44 18.99 65.69
CA THR A 198 -31.16 18.89 67.13
C THR A 198 -32.04 19.89 67.90
N GLY A 199 -32.04 21.17 67.51
CA GLY A 199 -32.89 22.18 68.15
C GLY A 199 -34.40 21.93 67.99
N LEU A 200 -34.83 21.21 66.95
CA LEU A 200 -36.21 20.75 66.82
C LEU A 200 -36.51 19.59 67.78
N ASN A 201 -35.62 18.59 67.87
CA ASN A 201 -35.72 17.50 68.83
C ASN A 201 -35.82 18.01 70.27
N ASP A 202 -34.96 18.96 70.63
CA ASP A 202 -34.91 19.51 71.98
C ASP A 202 -36.22 20.26 72.32
N ARG A 203 -36.74 21.06 71.38
CA ARG A 203 -38.05 21.75 71.53
C ARG A 203 -39.24 20.79 71.56
N VAL A 204 -39.16 19.63 70.90
CA VAL A 204 -40.17 18.56 71.03
C VAL A 204 -40.09 17.92 72.42
N GLY A 205 -38.88 17.70 72.95
CA GLY A 205 -38.65 17.25 74.33
C GLY A 205 -39.21 18.24 75.36
N GLU A 206 -38.92 19.54 75.22
CA GLU A 206 -39.51 20.61 76.03
C GLU A 206 -41.04 20.58 75.94
N GLY A 207 -41.61 20.43 74.73
CA GLY A 207 -43.04 20.31 74.49
C GLY A 207 -43.68 19.12 75.22
N GLU A 208 -43.04 17.95 75.18
CA GLU A 208 -43.48 16.78 75.97
C GLU A 208 -43.39 17.04 77.48
N HIS A 209 -42.32 17.67 77.97
CA HIS A 209 -42.19 18.00 79.40
C HIS A 209 -43.23 19.01 79.86
N VAL A 210 -43.52 20.04 79.07
CA VAL A 210 -44.61 20.99 79.34
C VAL A 210 -45.97 20.29 79.31
N SER A 211 -46.21 19.39 78.35
CA SER A 211 -47.45 18.61 78.26
C SER A 211 -47.64 17.70 79.48
N LYS A 212 -46.61 16.95 79.89
CA LYS A 212 -46.63 16.09 81.09
C LYS A 212 -46.86 16.90 82.37
N ASN A 213 -46.19 18.05 82.53
CA ASN A 213 -46.38 18.94 83.67
C ASN A 213 -47.80 19.55 83.70
N LEU A 214 -48.35 19.93 82.54
CA LEU A 214 -49.70 20.46 82.44
C LEU A 214 -50.75 19.38 82.75
N ALA A 215 -50.57 18.15 82.26
CA ALA A 215 -51.45 17.03 82.56
C ALA A 215 -51.44 16.67 84.05
N ALA A 216 -50.26 16.54 84.67
CA ALA A 216 -50.12 16.28 86.10
C ALA A 216 -50.74 17.41 86.95
N LYS A 217 -50.62 18.67 86.52
CA LYS A 217 -51.30 19.78 87.18
C LYS A 217 -52.81 19.71 87.01
N LEU A 218 -53.31 19.37 85.82
CA LEU A 218 -54.75 19.22 85.56
C LEU A 218 -55.36 18.09 86.42
N GLU A 219 -54.62 17.01 86.67
CA GLU A 219 -55.03 15.94 87.59
C GLU A 219 -55.14 16.45 89.04
N VAL A 220 -54.15 17.22 89.51
CA VAL A 220 -54.17 17.83 90.85
C VAL A 220 -55.30 18.84 91.00
N ASP A 221 -55.50 19.73 90.02
CA ASP A 221 -56.55 20.75 90.03
C ASP A 221 -57.95 20.08 89.93
N SER A 222 -58.10 19.02 89.13
CA SER A 222 -59.32 18.20 89.05
C SER A 222 -59.64 17.50 90.37
N LYS A 223 -58.64 16.83 90.98
CA LYS A 223 -58.78 16.18 92.28
C LYS A 223 -59.14 17.16 93.40
N THR A 224 -58.55 18.35 93.37
CA THR A 224 -58.86 19.45 94.31
C THR A 224 -60.28 19.97 94.10
N THR A 225 -60.72 20.09 92.86
CA THR A 225 -62.10 20.49 92.52
C THR A 225 -63.11 19.43 92.99
N ALA A 226 -62.79 18.14 92.83
CA ALA A 226 -63.62 17.03 93.31
C ALA A 226 -63.77 17.03 94.84
N THR A 227 -62.68 17.20 95.61
CA THR A 227 -62.76 17.31 97.07
C THR A 227 -63.53 18.55 97.51
N HIS A 228 -63.38 19.69 96.80
CA HIS A 228 -64.16 20.89 97.10
C HIS A 228 -65.66 20.69 96.81
N ALA A 229 -66.02 19.95 95.76
CA ALA A 229 -67.40 19.57 95.47
C ALA A 229 -67.99 18.62 96.55
N GLU A 230 -67.20 17.68 97.07
CA GLU A 230 -67.60 16.86 98.22
C GLU A 230 -67.85 17.70 99.48
N ASP A 231 -66.97 18.63 99.81
CA ASP A 231 -67.11 19.49 100.99
C ASP A 231 -68.25 20.51 100.85
N VAL A 232 -68.49 21.03 99.66
CA VAL A 232 -69.71 21.82 99.35
C VAL A 232 -70.96 20.95 99.53
N ASN A 233 -70.96 19.70 99.06
CA ASN A 233 -72.09 18.78 99.24
C ASN A 233 -72.32 18.44 100.73
N ARG A 234 -71.26 18.18 101.51
CA ARG A 234 -71.32 18.03 102.98
C ARG A 234 -71.89 19.27 103.65
N SER A 235 -71.46 20.46 103.22
CA SER A 235 -71.96 21.75 103.71
C SER A 235 -73.46 21.90 103.42
N VAL A 236 -73.91 21.67 102.18
CA VAL A 236 -75.33 21.69 101.80
C VAL A 236 -76.15 20.69 102.63
N VAL A 237 -75.69 19.44 102.82
CA VAL A 237 -76.38 18.46 103.66
C VAL A 237 -76.45 18.91 105.13
N SER A 238 -75.39 19.54 105.65
CA SER A 238 -75.39 20.10 107.01
C SER A 238 -76.36 21.28 107.17
N ILE A 239 -76.47 22.13 106.15
CA ILE A 239 -77.42 23.26 106.09
C ILE A 239 -78.85 22.72 106.00
N THR A 240 -79.11 21.70 105.18
CA THR A 240 -80.42 21.03 105.11
C THR A 240 -80.82 20.43 106.46
N LYS A 241 -79.89 19.77 107.17
CA LYS A 241 -80.13 19.21 108.51
C LYS A 241 -80.33 20.30 109.58
N ALA A 242 -79.63 21.43 109.46
CA ALA A 242 -79.85 22.60 110.31
C ALA A 242 -81.23 23.24 110.05
N LEU A 243 -81.64 23.38 108.78
CA LEU A 243 -82.96 23.85 108.39
C LEU A 243 -84.08 22.91 108.85
N GLU A 244 -83.88 21.59 108.77
CA GLU A 244 -84.81 20.60 109.33
C GLU A 244 -84.94 20.73 110.86
N THR A 245 -83.83 20.99 111.54
CA THR A 245 -83.79 21.20 113.00
C THR A 245 -84.46 22.52 113.41
N VAL A 246 -84.24 23.59 112.65
CA VAL A 246 -84.97 24.87 112.82
C VAL A 246 -86.44 24.70 112.52
N GLY A 247 -86.81 23.97 111.46
CA GLY A 247 -88.18 23.62 111.11
C GLY A 247 -88.91 22.94 112.27
N LYS A 248 -88.37 21.84 112.80
CA LYS A 248 -88.90 21.15 114.00
C LYS A 248 -89.03 22.09 115.21
N LYS A 249 -88.11 23.03 115.39
CA LYS A 249 -88.12 24.01 116.48
C LYS A 249 -89.12 25.16 116.28
N VAL A 250 -89.50 25.43 115.02
CA VAL A 250 -90.60 26.34 114.66
C VAL A 250 -91.94 25.63 114.81
N THR A 251 -92.09 24.38 114.34
CA THR A 251 -93.28 23.55 114.56
C THR A 251 -93.60 23.43 116.04
N ALA A 252 -92.63 23.01 116.87
CA ALA A 252 -92.81 22.92 118.32
C ALA A 252 -93.12 24.28 119.00
N ARG A 253 -92.80 25.42 118.36
CA ARG A 253 -93.23 26.75 118.83
C ARG A 253 -94.63 27.15 118.36
N LEU A 254 -95.08 26.63 117.22
CA LEU A 254 -96.47 26.76 116.77
C LEU A 254 -97.38 25.88 117.64
N ASP A 255 -97.01 24.63 117.91
CA ASP A 255 -97.73 23.73 118.83
C ASP A 255 -97.88 24.34 120.24
N GLU A 256 -96.83 25.00 120.74
CA GLU A 256 -96.80 25.78 121.99
C GLU A 256 -97.68 27.04 121.92
N GLN A 257 -97.79 27.70 120.77
CA GLN A 257 -98.70 28.85 120.59
C GLN A 257 -100.15 28.43 120.44
N ASP A 258 -100.46 27.37 119.70
CA ASP A 258 -101.80 26.81 119.58
C ASP A 258 -102.30 26.30 120.94
N SER A 259 -101.44 25.65 121.74
CA SER A 259 -101.75 25.29 123.14
C SER A 259 -102.09 26.49 124.03
N ARG A 260 -101.50 27.66 123.77
CA ARG A 260 -101.82 28.93 124.46
C ARG A 260 -103.09 29.58 123.92
N ILE A 261 -103.38 29.40 122.63
CA ILE A 261 -104.62 29.85 121.99
C ILE A 261 -105.80 29.03 122.54
N ASP A 262 -105.68 27.71 122.66
CA ASP A 262 -106.69 26.84 123.31
C ASP A 262 -106.96 27.23 124.78
N ALA A 263 -105.90 27.55 125.54
CA ALA A 263 -106.03 28.03 126.91
C ALA A 263 -106.79 29.38 127.00
N LEU A 264 -106.58 30.27 126.02
CA LEU A 264 -107.31 31.53 125.89
C LEU A 264 -108.77 31.30 125.43
N ILE A 265 -109.02 30.45 124.44
CA ILE A 265 -110.36 30.06 123.96
C ILE A 265 -111.22 29.57 125.14
N LYS A 266 -110.68 28.65 125.94
CA LYS A 266 -111.34 28.11 127.13
C LYS A 266 -111.67 29.16 128.21
N THR A 267 -111.05 30.33 128.15
CA THR A 267 -111.31 31.48 129.05
C THR A 267 -112.27 32.52 128.41
N VAL A 268 -112.38 32.54 127.08
CA VAL A 268 -113.23 33.47 126.31
C VAL A 268 -114.65 32.92 126.08
N GLU A 269 -114.84 31.59 126.13
CA GLU A 269 -116.13 30.93 125.84
C GLU A 269 -117.26 31.18 126.87
N GLN A 270 -117.05 32.07 127.85
CA GLN A 270 -118.13 32.61 128.71
C GLN A 270 -118.81 33.89 128.17
N VAL A 271 -118.38 34.48 127.05
CA VAL A 271 -119.02 35.70 126.49
C VAL A 271 -119.32 35.61 124.98
N SER A 272 -120.60 35.35 124.67
CA SER A 272 -121.35 35.79 123.47
C SER A 272 -120.88 35.44 122.04
N HIS A 273 -121.46 34.36 121.51
CA HIS A 273 -122.11 34.25 120.18
C HIS A 273 -121.51 34.91 118.90
N LYS A 274 -121.13 34.03 117.92
CA LYS A 274 -121.52 34.04 116.47
C LYS A 274 -121.11 35.23 115.53
N PRO A 275 -120.96 34.99 114.19
CA PRO A 275 -119.97 34.13 113.49
C PRO A 275 -119.37 34.85 112.23
N VAL A 276 -118.76 34.13 111.27
CA VAL A 276 -118.48 34.55 109.85
C VAL A 276 -117.33 35.58 109.66
N SER A 277 -116.39 35.51 108.69
CA SER A 277 -116.00 34.47 107.70
C SER A 277 -114.51 34.60 107.29
N LEU A 278 -113.95 33.52 106.73
CA LEU A 278 -112.62 33.42 106.11
C LEU A 278 -112.65 33.76 104.59
N GLN A 279 -111.50 33.67 103.90
CA GLN A 279 -111.23 33.72 102.43
C GLN A 279 -110.82 35.10 101.87
N GLN A 280 -109.95 35.23 100.84
CA GLN A 280 -109.10 34.30 100.05
C GLN A 280 -107.82 35.11 99.65
N ALA A 281 -106.59 34.57 99.69
CA ALA A 281 -105.93 33.66 98.74
C ALA A 281 -105.77 34.20 97.30
N THR A 282 -104.52 34.32 96.84
CA THR A 282 -104.15 34.44 95.41
C THR A 282 -103.41 33.19 94.94
N LYS A 283 -104.12 32.30 94.26
CA LYS A 283 -103.55 31.14 93.54
C LYS A 283 -102.98 31.61 92.18
N SER A 284 -101.80 31.13 91.79
CA SER A 284 -101.58 30.07 90.79
C SER A 284 -101.84 30.52 89.34
N SER A 285 -100.88 30.67 88.41
CA SER A 285 -99.82 29.76 87.88
C SER A 285 -100.23 29.10 86.53
N GLN A 286 -99.30 28.33 85.92
CA GLN A 286 -99.44 27.37 84.79
C GLN A 286 -99.39 27.98 83.36
N HIS A 287 -98.87 27.32 82.31
CA HIS A 287 -98.19 26.00 82.08
C HIS A 287 -97.29 26.09 80.81
N SER A 288 -96.45 25.16 80.31
CA SER A 288 -96.11 23.72 80.57
C SER A 288 -94.56 23.52 80.35
N SER A 289 -93.83 22.40 80.55
CA SER A 289 -93.88 20.95 80.16
C SER A 289 -93.59 20.64 78.67
N VAL A 290 -92.87 19.58 78.24
CA VAL A 290 -92.02 18.53 78.90
C VAL A 290 -91.08 17.84 77.86
N GLY A 291 -90.12 16.98 78.27
CA GLY A 291 -89.18 16.18 77.40
C GLY A 291 -89.77 14.85 76.86
N PRO A 292 -89.01 13.70 76.77
CA PRO A 292 -87.63 13.41 77.24
C PRO A 292 -86.73 12.41 76.42
N ASN A 293 -85.53 12.09 76.96
CA ASN A 293 -84.76 10.80 76.98
C ASN A 293 -83.60 10.40 76.00
N GLU A 294 -82.44 10.08 76.63
CA GLU A 294 -81.34 9.04 76.50
C GLU A 294 -81.08 8.17 75.21
N THR A 295 -79.95 7.44 74.96
CA THR A 295 -78.82 6.88 75.79
C THR A 295 -77.57 6.40 74.94
N MET A 296 -76.36 6.25 75.54
CA MET A 296 -75.21 5.30 75.22
C MET A 296 -74.42 5.38 73.86
N LEU A 297 -73.17 4.85 73.60
CA LEU A 297 -72.07 4.14 74.34
C LEU A 297 -70.68 4.16 73.58
N GLU A 298 -69.54 3.87 74.26
CA GLU A 298 -68.16 3.36 73.84
C GLU A 298 -67.36 3.93 72.63
N GLY A 299 -66.01 3.80 72.46
CA GLY A 299 -64.88 3.14 73.19
C GLY A 299 -63.46 3.45 72.55
N GLY A 300 -62.32 2.94 73.09
CA GLY A 300 -60.90 3.20 72.66
C GLY A 300 -60.26 2.17 71.68
N ASP A 301 -58.93 1.99 71.46
CA ASP A 301 -57.64 2.59 71.93
C ASP A 301 -56.42 2.08 71.05
N ALA A 302 -55.20 2.63 71.25
CA ALA A 302 -53.83 2.01 71.25
C ALA A 302 -52.95 1.64 69.99
N SER A 303 -51.69 2.14 70.01
CA SER A 303 -50.37 1.45 69.79
C SER A 303 -49.82 1.05 68.38
N LYS A 304 -48.50 0.75 68.13
CA LYS A 304 -47.17 1.16 68.74
C LYS A 304 -45.91 0.52 68.02
N VAL A 305 -44.92 1.35 67.61
CA VAL A 305 -43.40 1.22 67.53
C VAL A 305 -42.66 -0.06 67.03
N SER A 306 -41.58 0.13 66.21
CA SER A 306 -40.17 -0.44 66.28
C SER A 306 -39.51 -0.67 64.89
N GLY A 307 -38.18 -0.63 64.62
CA GLY A 307 -36.99 -0.17 65.37
C GLY A 307 -35.64 -0.86 64.97
N GLY A 308 -34.59 -0.09 64.59
CA GLY A 308 -33.15 -0.50 64.44
C GLY A 308 -32.76 -1.42 63.25
N GLN A 309 -31.47 -1.71 62.92
CA GLN A 309 -30.16 -1.04 63.12
C GLN A 309 -29.05 -1.78 62.26
N ASP A 310 -27.98 -1.08 61.81
CA ASP A 310 -26.65 -1.62 61.36
C ASP A 310 -26.56 -2.63 60.17
N THR A 311 -25.44 -2.93 59.46
CA THR A 311 -24.11 -2.27 59.24
C THR A 311 -23.45 -2.79 57.93
N SER A 312 -22.51 -1.99 57.38
CA SER A 312 -21.25 -2.33 56.67
C SER A 312 -21.09 -3.59 55.77
N GLY A 313 -20.43 -3.40 54.61
CA GLY A 313 -19.69 -4.47 53.91
C GLY A 313 -19.70 -4.38 52.38
N GLY A 314 -18.53 -4.35 51.74
CA GLY A 314 -18.42 -4.45 50.28
C GLY A 314 -17.00 -4.76 49.81
N THR A 315 -16.85 -5.29 48.59
CA THR A 315 -15.62 -5.28 47.76
C THR A 315 -15.91 -5.81 46.34
N THR A 316 -15.31 -5.13 45.36
CA THR A 316 -14.82 -5.49 44.01
C THR A 316 -14.80 -7.00 43.64
N THR A 317 -14.94 -7.41 42.37
CA THR A 317 -13.83 -7.47 41.38
C THR A 317 -14.31 -7.78 39.94
N ILE A 318 -13.52 -7.39 38.93
CA ILE A 318 -13.75 -7.55 37.48
C ILE A 318 -12.64 -8.43 36.86
N THR A 319 -12.94 -9.35 35.94
CA THR A 319 -11.92 -10.19 35.27
C THR A 319 -12.24 -10.56 33.81
N PRO A 320 -11.34 -10.19 32.86
CA PRO A 320 -11.00 -10.95 31.65
C PRO A 320 -9.44 -11.05 31.49
N PRO A 321 -8.84 -11.59 30.39
CA PRO A 321 -9.28 -12.55 29.36
C PRO A 321 -8.36 -13.81 29.30
N GLN A 322 -8.47 -14.68 28.29
CA GLN A 322 -7.43 -15.68 27.93
C GLN A 322 -7.45 -16.07 26.44
N GLU A 323 -6.29 -16.47 25.88
CA GLU A 323 -6.06 -16.86 24.47
C GLU A 323 -4.99 -17.99 24.36
N SER A 324 -4.84 -18.62 23.18
CA SER A 324 -3.77 -19.58 22.78
C SER A 324 -3.84 -21.02 23.35
N PRO A 325 -3.16 -22.06 22.75
CA PRO A 325 -2.11 -22.03 21.71
C PRO A 325 -2.31 -23.01 20.51
N LYS A 326 -1.23 -23.21 19.71
CA LYS A 326 -1.13 -24.04 18.47
C LYS A 326 -0.65 -25.49 18.75
N SER A 327 -0.78 -26.39 17.77
CA SER A 327 -0.10 -27.70 17.74
C SER A 327 0.15 -28.27 16.33
N ASP A 328 1.35 -28.82 16.12
CA ASP A 328 1.83 -29.65 15.00
C ASP A 328 2.98 -30.53 15.57
N PRO A 329 3.48 -31.62 14.92
CA PRO A 329 3.26 -32.06 13.54
C PRO A 329 2.90 -33.55 13.34
N VAL A 330 2.52 -33.94 12.12
CA VAL A 330 2.62 -35.33 11.61
C VAL A 330 3.14 -35.30 10.17
N GLN A 331 4.16 -36.11 9.85
CA GLN A 331 4.64 -36.24 8.48
C GLN A 331 3.92 -37.34 7.71
N VAL A 332 3.17 -36.93 6.68
CA VAL A 332 2.82 -37.72 5.50
C VAL A 332 3.54 -37.05 4.32
N THR A 333 3.89 -37.81 3.27
CA THR A 333 4.65 -37.31 2.12
C THR A 333 3.86 -36.28 1.31
N ALA A 334 3.96 -35.02 1.72
CA ALA A 334 3.32 -33.89 1.05
C ALA A 334 4.21 -33.33 -0.07
N ASP A 335 3.58 -32.87 -1.15
CA ASP A 335 4.20 -31.88 -2.03
C ASP A 335 4.61 -30.64 -1.21
N PRO A 336 5.72 -29.96 -1.59
CA PRO A 336 6.22 -28.86 -0.79
C PRO A 336 5.15 -27.75 -0.68
N PRO A 337 5.07 -27.06 0.47
CA PRO A 337 3.92 -26.22 0.80
C PRO A 337 3.71 -25.07 -0.19
N ASP A 338 4.79 -24.61 -0.83
CA ASP A 338 4.75 -23.62 -1.90
C ASP A 338 4.01 -24.14 -3.15
N ARG A 339 4.24 -25.39 -3.59
CA ARG A 339 3.47 -25.99 -4.69
C ARG A 339 1.98 -26.05 -4.37
N VAL A 340 1.61 -26.59 -3.21
CA VAL A 340 0.20 -26.77 -2.82
C VAL A 340 -0.52 -25.42 -2.72
N ARG A 341 0.15 -24.39 -2.20
CA ARG A 341 -0.34 -23.00 -2.22
C ARG A 341 -0.49 -22.49 -3.65
N TYR A 342 0.56 -22.55 -4.46
CA TYR A 342 0.59 -22.05 -5.84
C TYR A 342 -0.49 -22.69 -6.74
N GLU A 343 -0.73 -24.00 -6.62
CA GLU A 343 -1.76 -24.69 -7.41
C GLU A 343 -3.18 -24.24 -7.04
N ARG A 344 -3.45 -23.98 -5.74
CA ARG A 344 -4.71 -23.40 -5.28
C ARG A 344 -4.93 -21.98 -5.81
N LEU A 345 -3.88 -21.17 -5.90
CA LEU A 345 -3.95 -19.82 -6.48
C LEU A 345 -4.16 -19.84 -7.99
N LEU A 346 -3.57 -20.82 -8.67
CA LEU A 346 -3.80 -21.06 -10.10
C LEU A 346 -5.22 -21.59 -10.38
N ALA A 347 -5.87 -22.25 -9.41
CA ALA A 347 -7.30 -22.58 -9.49
C ALA A 347 -8.16 -21.30 -9.45
N LEU A 348 -7.99 -20.42 -8.45
CA LEU A 348 -8.73 -19.13 -8.37
C LEU A 348 -8.63 -18.31 -9.67
N PHE A 349 -7.43 -18.24 -10.27
CA PHE A 349 -7.23 -17.57 -11.56
C PHE A 349 -8.01 -18.22 -12.72
N ARG A 350 -8.14 -19.56 -12.74
CA ARG A 350 -8.90 -20.32 -13.75
C ARG A 350 -10.41 -20.20 -13.55
N ASP A 351 -10.84 -20.13 -12.29
CA ASP A 351 -12.24 -19.97 -11.89
C ASP A 351 -12.75 -18.53 -12.15
N GLY A 352 -11.84 -17.60 -12.50
CA GLY A 352 -12.14 -16.22 -12.85
C GLY A 352 -12.07 -15.23 -11.68
N ASP A 353 -11.74 -15.71 -10.47
CA ASP A 353 -11.45 -14.86 -9.32
C ASP A 353 -10.06 -14.22 -9.43
N LEU A 354 -9.97 -13.22 -10.30
CA LEU A 354 -8.73 -12.47 -10.52
C LEU A 354 -8.30 -11.70 -9.28
N GLU A 355 -9.22 -11.30 -8.38
CA GLU A 355 -8.88 -10.56 -7.17
C GLU A 355 -8.29 -11.49 -6.09
N GLY A 356 -8.96 -12.60 -5.77
CA GLY A 356 -8.40 -13.62 -4.87
C GLY A 356 -7.09 -14.19 -5.41
N ALA A 357 -6.96 -14.37 -6.72
CA ALA A 357 -5.70 -14.74 -7.35
C ALA A 357 -4.62 -13.67 -7.15
N ARG A 358 -4.90 -12.37 -7.31
CA ARG A 358 -3.93 -11.29 -7.03
C ARG A 358 -3.50 -11.24 -5.58
N GLN A 359 -4.46 -11.22 -4.65
CA GLN A 359 -4.18 -11.13 -3.22
C GLN A 359 -3.33 -12.34 -2.78
N GLY A 360 -3.72 -13.54 -3.22
CA GLY A 360 -2.99 -14.77 -2.92
C GLY A 360 -1.63 -14.90 -3.61
N PHE A 361 -1.48 -14.53 -4.89
CA PHE A 361 -0.16 -14.51 -5.55
C PHE A 361 0.77 -13.42 -4.99
N THR A 362 0.23 -12.34 -4.39
CA THR A 362 1.02 -11.37 -3.65
C THR A 362 1.54 -12.00 -2.36
N GLY A 363 0.66 -12.52 -1.50
CA GLY A 363 1.06 -13.19 -0.27
C GLY A 363 1.97 -14.41 -0.50
N PHE A 364 1.84 -15.12 -1.62
CA PHE A 364 2.75 -16.19 -2.01
C PHE A 364 4.19 -15.71 -2.25
N LEU A 365 4.36 -14.51 -2.80
CA LEU A 365 5.69 -13.92 -3.04
C LEU A 365 6.30 -13.39 -1.74
N ASP A 366 5.47 -12.96 -0.78
CA ASP A 366 5.90 -12.54 0.54
C ASP A 366 6.26 -13.74 1.44
N GLU A 367 5.51 -14.86 1.34
CA GLU A 367 5.74 -16.11 2.10
C GLU A 367 6.84 -16.98 1.49
N PHE A 368 6.96 -17.03 0.15
CA PHE A 368 7.90 -17.90 -0.58
C PHE A 368 8.76 -17.18 -1.64
N PRO A 369 9.44 -16.05 -1.33
CA PRO A 369 10.17 -15.23 -2.31
C PRO A 369 11.28 -16.00 -3.07
N ASN A 370 11.86 -17.01 -2.43
CA ASN A 370 12.94 -17.86 -2.95
C ASN A 370 12.45 -19.16 -3.61
N SER A 371 11.13 -19.36 -3.78
CA SER A 371 10.59 -20.56 -4.43
C SER A 371 10.93 -20.59 -5.93
N ASN A 372 11.21 -21.79 -6.47
CA ASN A 372 11.29 -22.03 -7.91
C ASN A 372 9.97 -21.68 -8.65
N LEU A 373 8.85 -21.56 -7.94
CA LEU A 373 7.56 -21.12 -8.46
C LEU A 373 7.34 -19.60 -8.35
N ALA A 374 8.14 -18.87 -7.58
CA ALA A 374 8.01 -17.41 -7.41
C ALA A 374 8.05 -16.62 -8.74
N PRO A 375 8.92 -16.93 -9.73
CA PRO A 375 8.86 -16.27 -11.05
C PRO A 375 7.54 -16.51 -11.78
N ASN A 376 6.92 -17.68 -11.57
CA ASN A 376 5.62 -18.03 -12.17
C ASN A 376 4.47 -17.35 -11.43
N ALA A 377 4.50 -17.29 -10.09
CA ALA A 377 3.53 -16.54 -9.29
C ALA A 377 3.55 -15.04 -9.63
N ARG A 378 4.76 -14.45 -9.78
CA ARG A 378 4.94 -13.06 -10.21
C ARG A 378 4.39 -12.81 -11.62
N PHE A 379 4.52 -13.78 -12.53
CA PHE A 379 3.88 -13.73 -13.85
C PHE A 379 2.35 -13.81 -13.76
N TRP A 380 1.77 -14.73 -12.98
CA TRP A 380 0.31 -14.85 -12.85
C TRP A 380 -0.34 -13.67 -12.12
N LEU A 381 0.37 -13.02 -11.19
CA LEU A 381 -0.02 -11.73 -10.64
C LEU A 381 -0.18 -10.67 -11.76
N GLY A 382 0.76 -10.63 -12.71
CA GLY A 382 0.67 -9.78 -13.91
C GLY A 382 -0.48 -10.16 -14.85
N GLU A 383 -0.70 -11.45 -15.09
CA GLU A 383 -1.85 -11.94 -15.88
C GLU A 383 -3.19 -11.55 -15.23
N SER A 384 -3.26 -11.54 -13.89
CA SER A 384 -4.46 -11.18 -13.14
C SER A 384 -4.78 -9.69 -13.25
N TYR A 385 -3.77 -8.80 -13.16
CA TYR A 385 -3.93 -7.37 -13.48
C TYR A 385 -4.30 -7.15 -14.96
N PHE A 386 -3.72 -7.93 -15.88
CA PHE A 386 -4.03 -7.85 -17.31
C PHE A 386 -5.49 -8.24 -17.62
N GLY A 387 -6.02 -9.27 -16.94
CA GLY A 387 -7.42 -9.70 -17.07
C GLY A 387 -8.42 -8.62 -16.65
N GLU A 388 -8.13 -7.89 -15.56
CA GLU A 388 -8.91 -6.71 -15.14
C GLU A 388 -8.68 -5.45 -15.98
N LYS A 389 -7.76 -5.49 -16.95
CA LYS A 389 -7.35 -4.37 -17.80
C LYS A 389 -6.57 -3.26 -17.07
N ASP A 390 -6.05 -3.55 -15.87
CA ASP A 390 -5.01 -2.73 -15.23
C ASP A 390 -3.66 -3.03 -15.88
N PHE A 391 -3.52 -2.58 -17.12
CA PHE A 391 -2.36 -2.86 -17.94
C PHE A 391 -1.08 -2.25 -17.35
N GLN A 392 -1.16 -1.18 -16.56
CA GLN A 392 0.00 -0.57 -15.92
C GLN A 392 0.53 -1.48 -14.81
N LYS A 393 -0.30 -1.90 -13.85
CA LYS A 393 0.14 -2.84 -12.81
C LYS A 393 0.54 -4.20 -13.40
N ALA A 394 -0.05 -4.62 -14.52
CA ALA A 394 0.39 -5.79 -15.25
C ALA A 394 1.82 -5.65 -15.78
N ILE A 395 2.16 -4.52 -16.42
CA ILE A 395 3.53 -4.19 -16.87
C ILE A 395 4.50 -4.21 -15.70
N ASP A 396 4.16 -3.54 -14.60
CA ASP A 396 5.00 -3.45 -13.40
C ASP A 396 5.21 -4.83 -12.75
N ALA A 397 4.23 -5.73 -12.84
CA ALA A 397 4.34 -7.12 -12.39
C ALA A 397 5.24 -7.96 -13.31
N TYR A 398 5.11 -7.84 -14.64
CA TYR A 398 5.98 -8.53 -15.60
C TYR A 398 7.44 -8.05 -15.53
N ASP A 399 7.68 -6.75 -15.32
CA ASP A 399 9.03 -6.20 -15.21
C ASP A 399 9.78 -6.73 -13.98
N LYS A 400 9.07 -6.93 -12.87
CA LYS A 400 9.63 -7.66 -11.72
C LYS A 400 10.00 -9.11 -12.02
N VAL A 401 9.42 -9.77 -13.03
CA VAL A 401 9.89 -11.11 -13.45
C VAL A 401 11.26 -11.02 -14.12
N GLU A 402 11.51 -9.99 -14.93
CA GLU A 402 12.82 -9.76 -15.57
C GLU A 402 13.87 -9.27 -14.56
N VAL A 403 13.50 -8.39 -13.62
CA VAL A 403 14.41 -7.79 -12.63
C VAL A 403 14.72 -8.73 -11.47
N ASP A 404 13.69 -9.33 -10.83
CA ASP A 404 13.86 -10.13 -9.62
C ASP A 404 14.31 -11.57 -9.95
N TYR A 405 14.01 -12.06 -11.16
CA TYR A 405 14.24 -13.46 -11.57
C TYR A 405 14.86 -13.62 -12.99
N PRO A 406 15.96 -12.91 -13.33
CA PRO A 406 16.49 -12.82 -14.70
C PRO A 406 16.93 -14.14 -15.35
N SER A 407 17.24 -15.16 -14.54
CA SER A 407 17.60 -16.51 -14.99
C SER A 407 16.40 -17.43 -15.26
N SER A 408 15.17 -16.98 -14.96
CA SER A 408 13.98 -17.81 -15.06
C SER A 408 13.56 -18.05 -16.52
N ALA A 409 13.21 -19.29 -16.83
CA ALA A 409 12.54 -19.65 -18.09
C ALA A 409 11.21 -18.90 -18.33
N LYS A 410 10.69 -18.17 -17.33
CA LYS A 410 9.47 -17.36 -17.45
C LYS A 410 9.68 -15.94 -17.97
N VAL A 411 10.92 -15.43 -17.95
CA VAL A 411 11.25 -14.06 -18.41
C VAL A 411 10.80 -13.79 -19.87
N PRO A 412 11.00 -14.70 -20.86
CA PRO A 412 10.53 -14.47 -22.23
C PRO A 412 9.00 -14.32 -22.29
N SER A 413 8.25 -15.11 -21.51
CA SER A 413 6.79 -15.01 -21.43
C SER A 413 6.35 -13.68 -20.81
N ALA A 414 7.05 -13.20 -19.77
CA ALA A 414 6.76 -11.94 -19.10
C ALA A 414 6.98 -10.73 -20.03
N ILE A 415 8.14 -10.64 -20.70
CA ILE A 415 8.44 -9.57 -21.65
C ILE A 415 7.45 -9.59 -22.83
N LEU A 416 7.09 -10.79 -23.33
CA LEU A 416 6.04 -10.95 -24.34
C LEU A 416 4.70 -10.37 -23.86
N LYS A 417 4.26 -10.68 -22.63
CA LYS A 417 2.99 -10.18 -22.07
C LYS A 417 3.02 -8.69 -21.73
N LYS A 418 4.16 -8.13 -21.32
CA LYS A 418 4.39 -6.67 -21.27
C LYS A 418 4.20 -6.01 -22.64
N GLY A 419 4.68 -6.64 -23.71
CA GLY A 419 4.41 -6.21 -25.09
C GLY A 419 2.90 -6.17 -25.43
N TYR A 420 2.15 -7.20 -25.01
CA TYR A 420 0.69 -7.23 -25.16
C TYR A 420 -0.04 -6.18 -24.30
N ALA A 421 0.43 -5.91 -23.09
CA ALA A 421 -0.13 -4.85 -22.23
C ALA A 421 0.04 -3.46 -22.87
N TYR A 422 1.22 -3.14 -23.41
CA TYR A 422 1.41 -1.91 -24.18
C TYR A 422 0.51 -1.83 -25.42
N LEU A 423 0.25 -2.94 -26.12
CA LEU A 423 -0.72 -2.95 -27.23
C LEU A 423 -2.14 -2.63 -26.77
N ALA A 424 -2.57 -3.16 -25.63
CA ALA A 424 -3.89 -2.86 -25.06
C ALA A 424 -4.00 -1.38 -24.63
N MET A 425 -2.91 -0.79 -24.12
CA MET A 425 -2.78 0.65 -23.88
C MET A 425 -2.59 1.49 -25.18
N LYS A 426 -2.67 0.88 -26.36
CA LYS A 426 -2.44 1.47 -27.70
C LYS A 426 -1.02 2.00 -27.95
N ASP A 427 -0.07 1.76 -27.05
CA ASP A 427 1.33 2.18 -27.20
C ASP A 427 2.10 1.21 -28.12
N LYS A 428 1.86 1.35 -29.42
CA LYS A 428 2.59 0.61 -30.47
C LYS A 428 4.11 0.79 -30.39
N LYS A 429 4.63 1.89 -29.80
CA LYS A 429 6.08 2.14 -29.69
C LYS A 429 6.71 1.26 -28.61
N ARG A 430 6.20 1.32 -27.36
CA ARG A 430 6.71 0.49 -26.26
C ARG A 430 6.42 -0.99 -26.48
N ALA A 431 5.27 -1.34 -27.05
CA ALA A 431 4.98 -2.71 -27.50
C ALA A 431 6.03 -3.23 -28.48
N SER A 432 6.37 -2.45 -29.52
CA SER A 432 7.41 -2.81 -30.49
C SER A 432 8.80 -2.96 -29.86
N SER A 433 9.08 -2.27 -28.74
CA SER A 433 10.34 -2.42 -28.01
C SER A 433 10.38 -3.75 -27.26
N ALA A 434 9.34 -4.06 -26.48
CA ALA A 434 9.25 -5.32 -25.74
C ALA A 434 9.25 -6.55 -26.66
N PHE A 435 8.51 -6.54 -27.77
CA PHE A 435 8.56 -7.66 -28.72
C PHE A 435 9.93 -7.82 -29.38
N LYS A 436 10.66 -6.73 -29.69
CA LYS A 436 12.04 -6.81 -30.18
C LYS A 436 12.97 -7.42 -29.14
N GLN A 437 12.83 -7.02 -27.87
CA GLN A 437 13.62 -7.54 -26.75
C GLN A 437 13.50 -9.08 -26.64
N VAL A 438 12.28 -9.64 -26.77
CA VAL A 438 12.09 -11.11 -26.84
C VAL A 438 12.82 -11.73 -28.03
N VAL A 439 12.68 -11.18 -29.23
CA VAL A 439 13.30 -11.72 -30.46
C VAL A 439 14.84 -11.64 -30.40
N THR A 440 15.39 -10.56 -29.85
CA THR A 440 16.84 -10.34 -29.78
C THR A 440 17.51 -11.12 -28.65
N LEU A 441 16.93 -11.16 -27.44
CA LEU A 441 17.53 -11.81 -26.28
C LEU A 441 17.22 -13.31 -26.20
N TYR A 442 16.04 -13.73 -26.68
CA TYR A 442 15.56 -15.11 -26.57
C TYR A 442 15.15 -15.72 -27.94
N PRO A 443 15.98 -15.62 -29.00
CA PRO A 443 15.60 -15.99 -30.38
C PRO A 443 15.20 -17.47 -30.59
N LYS A 444 15.51 -18.36 -29.64
CA LYS A 444 15.13 -19.79 -29.66
C LYS A 444 13.84 -20.10 -28.88
N SER A 445 13.20 -19.10 -28.27
CA SER A 445 11.96 -19.27 -27.50
C SER A 445 10.72 -19.33 -28.41
N VAL A 446 9.66 -20.00 -27.94
CA VAL A 446 8.35 -19.99 -28.62
C VAL A 446 7.75 -18.57 -28.59
N GLU A 447 8.07 -17.81 -27.55
CA GLU A 447 7.75 -16.40 -27.39
C GLU A 447 8.37 -15.50 -28.48
N ALA A 448 9.59 -15.77 -28.94
CA ALA A 448 10.22 -15.00 -30.01
C ALA A 448 9.47 -15.12 -31.35
N GLY A 449 8.92 -16.30 -31.68
CA GLY A 449 8.01 -16.44 -32.82
C GLY A 449 6.79 -15.53 -32.68
N LYS A 450 6.05 -15.68 -31.58
CA LYS A 450 4.85 -14.87 -31.26
C LYS A 450 5.13 -13.37 -31.23
N ALA A 451 6.32 -12.95 -30.77
CA ALA A 451 6.76 -11.57 -30.76
C ALA A 451 7.09 -11.06 -32.18
N SER A 452 7.73 -11.87 -33.02
CA SER A 452 7.99 -11.56 -34.42
C SER A 452 6.69 -11.34 -35.20
N ASP A 453 5.71 -12.23 -35.05
CA ASP A 453 4.39 -12.12 -35.70
C ASP A 453 3.69 -10.80 -35.32
N LYS A 454 3.77 -10.41 -34.04
CA LYS A 454 3.21 -9.14 -33.56
C LYS A 454 3.99 -7.93 -34.07
N LEU A 455 5.31 -8.01 -34.23
CA LEU A 455 6.12 -6.96 -34.86
C LEU A 455 5.79 -6.75 -36.33
N VAL A 456 5.37 -7.79 -37.06
CA VAL A 456 4.87 -7.67 -38.43
C VAL A 456 3.53 -6.96 -38.44
N GLN A 457 2.55 -7.43 -37.65
CA GLN A 457 1.21 -6.83 -37.55
C GLN A 457 1.23 -5.33 -37.14
N ILE A 458 2.17 -4.93 -36.28
CA ILE A 458 2.33 -3.51 -35.86
C ILE A 458 2.92 -2.63 -36.99
N LYS A 459 3.68 -3.20 -37.93
CA LYS A 459 4.21 -2.47 -39.10
C LYS A 459 3.17 -2.34 -40.21
N GLU A 460 2.36 -3.38 -40.42
CA GLU A 460 1.36 -3.43 -41.50
C GLU A 460 0.14 -2.56 -41.19
N GLY A 461 -0.33 -2.57 -39.94
CA GLY A 461 -1.41 -1.69 -39.49
C GLY A 461 -0.89 -0.32 -39.04
N ARG A 462 -0.20 0.44 -39.92
CA ARG A 462 0.48 1.69 -39.55
C ARG A 462 0.34 2.83 -40.56
#